data_AF-A0A7I7YCP0-F1
#
_entry.id   AF-A0A7I7YCP0-F1
#
_cell.length_a   1.000
_cell.length_b   1.000
_cell.length_c   1.000
_cell.angle_alpha   90.00
_cell.angle_beta   90.00
_cell.angle_gamma   90.00
#
_symmetry.space_group_name_H-M   'P 1'
#
loop_
_entity.id
_entity.type
_entity.pdbx_description
1 polymer ?
#
loop_
_entity_poly.entity_id
_entity_poly.type
_entity_poly.pdbx_seq_one_letter_code
_entity_poly.pdbx_strand_id
1 'polypeptide(L)' 'MHTVETLLRQELRNYAVEVRQLAYTLPDGVGEHNLLQLSDRMRAAADLVDRKGA' A
#
# COMPACT_ATOMS: atom_id res chain seq x y z
N MET A 1 -3.88 22.85 6.21
CA MET A 1 -2.87 22.83 5.13
C MET A 1 -2.52 21.36 4.92
N HIS A 2 -3.06 20.70 3.88
CA HIS A 2 -2.71 19.30 3.61
C HIS A 2 -1.27 19.28 3.11
N THR A 3 -0.34 18.86 3.96
CA THR A 3 1.07 18.72 3.62
C THR A 3 1.20 17.67 2.52
N VAL A 4 2.13 17.86 1.58
CA VAL A 4 2.45 16.89 0.50
C VAL A 4 2.61 15.47 1.07
N GLU A 5 3.14 15.35 2.29
CA GLU A 5 3.27 14.11 3.04
C GLU A 5 1.93 13.41 3.32
N THR A 6 0.88 14.15 3.68
CA THR A 6 -0.46 13.58 3.94
C THR A 6 -1.05 13.01 2.65
N LEU A 7 -0.88 13.72 1.53
CA LEU A 7 -1.32 13.26 0.20
C LEU A 7 -0.55 11.99 -0.22
N LEU A 8 0.78 11.98 -0.04
CA LEU A 8 1.61 10.82 -0.38
C LEU A 8 1.24 9.57 0.43
N ARG A 9 0.92 9.72 1.72
CA ARG A 9 0.42 8.62 2.56
C ARG A 9 -0.93 8.10 2.08
N GLN A 10 -1.82 8.99 1.67
CA GLN A 10 -3.13 8.60 1.15
C GLN A 10 -2.99 7.83 -0.16
N GLU A 11 -2.15 8.31 -1.08
CA GLU A 11 -1.86 7.62 -2.34
C GLU A 11 -1.22 6.24 -2.10
N LEU A 12 -0.26 6.14 -1.16
CA LEU A 12 0.31 4.84 -0.76
C LEU A 12 -0.73 3.84 -0.26
N ARG A 13 -1.72 4.31 0.51
CA ARG A 13 -2.84 3.48 0.98
C ARG A 13 -3.74 3.05 -0.17
N ASN A 14 -4.02 3.96 -1.12
CA ASN A 14 -4.83 3.66 -2.29
C ASN A 14 -4.16 2.59 -3.16
N TYR A 15 -2.88 2.78 -3.49
CA TYR A 15 -2.14 1.81 -4.28
C TYR A 15 -1.96 0.47 -3.57
N ALA A 16 -1.82 0.44 -2.24
CA ALA A 16 -1.81 -0.82 -1.50
C ALA A 16 -3.09 -1.63 -1.73
N VAL A 17 -4.25 -0.96 -1.78
CA VAL A 17 -5.54 -1.60 -2.06
C VAL A 17 -5.61 -2.08 -3.52
N GLU A 18 -5.20 -1.26 -4.48
CA GLU A 18 -5.20 -1.63 -5.90
C GLU A 18 -4.30 -2.83 -6.18
N VAL A 19 -3.09 -2.85 -5.64
CA VAL A 19 -2.15 -3.98 -5.77
C VAL A 19 -2.77 -5.27 -5.20
N ARG A 20 -3.48 -5.18 -4.07
CA ARG A 20 -4.15 -6.33 -3.47
C ARG A 20 -5.29 -6.85 -4.34
N GLN A 21 -6.07 -5.96 -4.93
CA GLN A 21 -7.14 -6.35 -5.86
C GLN A 21 -6.56 -7.02 -7.11
N LEU A 22 -5.49 -6.46 -7.68
CA LEU A 22 -4.79 -7.06 -8.82
C LEU A 22 -4.24 -8.45 -8.49
N ALA A 23 -3.72 -8.66 -7.28
CA ALA A 23 -3.23 -9.97 -6.84
C ALA A 23 -4.31 -11.06 -7.00
N TYR A 24 -5.56 -10.76 -6.61
CA TYR A 24 -6.68 -11.69 -6.74
C TYR A 24 -7.21 -11.87 -8.16
N THR A 25 -6.71 -11.10 -9.13
CA THR A 25 -7.06 -11.29 -10.56
C THR A 25 -6.07 -12.18 -11.30
N LEU A 26 -4.98 -12.60 -10.65
CA LEU A 26 -3.94 -13.39 -11.29
C LEU A 26 -4.41 -14.84 -11.53
N PRO A 27 -4.26 -15.37 -12.76
CA PRO A 27 -4.56 -16.76 -13.04
C PRO A 27 -3.60 -17.67 -12.27
N ASP A 28 -4.15 -18.76 -11.72
CA ASP A 28 -3.41 -19.78 -10.98
C ASP A 28 -2.60 -19.27 -9.77
N GLY A 29 -2.89 -18.04 -9.29
CA GLY A 29 -2.20 -17.44 -8.14
C GLY A 29 -0.73 -17.08 -8.38
N VAL A 30 -0.25 -17.13 -9.63
CA VAL A 30 1.16 -16.91 -9.96
C VAL A 30 1.57 -15.48 -9.64
N GLY A 31 2.38 -15.30 -8.59
CA GLY A 31 2.84 -13.99 -8.15
C GLY A 31 1.88 -13.27 -7.20
N GLU A 32 0.73 -13.87 -6.85
CA GLU A 32 -0.23 -13.34 -5.88
C GLU A 32 0.46 -13.01 -4.56
N HIS A 33 1.22 -13.96 -4.02
CA HIS A 33 1.91 -13.78 -2.75
C HIS A 33 2.88 -12.59 -2.75
N ASN A 34 3.60 -12.37 -3.86
CA ASN A 34 4.52 -11.24 -3.98
C ASN A 34 3.78 -9.90 -4.03
N LEU A 35 2.63 -9.86 -4.70
CA LEU A 35 1.78 -8.66 -4.76
C LEU A 35 1.11 -8.38 -3.40
N LEU A 36 0.66 -9.42 -2.69
CA LEU A 36 0.14 -9.27 -1.33
C LEU A 36 1.23 -8.72 -0.39
N GLN A 37 2.45 -9.25 -0.46
CA GLN A 37 3.58 -8.74 0.32
C GLN A 37 3.93 -7.28 -0.03
N LEU A 38 3.83 -6.90 -1.31
CA LEU A 38 4.01 -5.52 -1.74
C LEU A 38 2.92 -4.61 -1.16
N SER A 39 1.65 -5.02 -1.24
CA SER A 39 0.52 -4.31 -0.65
C SER A 39 0.73 -4.07 0.86
N ASP A 40 1.13 -5.10 1.61
CA ASP A 40 1.38 -4.97 3.05
C ASP A 40 2.53 -4.00 3.36
N ARG A 41 3.61 -4.03 2.57
CA ARG A 41 4.72 -3.07 2.71
C ARG A 41 4.29 -1.63 2.45
N MET A 42 3.44 -1.40 1.46
CA MET A 42 2.94 -0.06 1.15
C MET A 42 2.05 0.49 2.26
N ARG A 43 1.22 -0.38 2.86
CA ARG A 43 0.39 -0.04 4.02
C ARG A 43 1.23 0.27 5.25
N ALA A 44 2.22 -0.58 5.55
CA ALA A 44 3.17 -0.35 6.64
C ALA A 44 3.97 0.95 6.44
N ALA A 45 4.38 1.27 5.21
CA ALA A 45 5.06 2.53 4.90
C ALA A 45 4.15 3.75 5.13
N ALA A 46 2.88 3.68 4.76
CA ALA A 46 1.92 4.76 5.01
C ALA A 46 1.68 5.00 6.51
N ASP A 47 1.73 3.94 7.33
CA ASP A 47 1.44 3.99 8.76
C ASP A 47 2.68 4.30 9.62
N LEU A 48 3.89 3.94 9.18
CA LEU A 48 5.14 4.21 9.92
C LEU A 48 5.42 5.71 10.04
N VAL A 49 5.08 6.49 9.01
CA VAL A 49 5.31 7.95 9.00
C VAL A 49 4.37 8.65 9.99
N ASP A 50 3.22 8.06 10.31
CA ASP A 50 2.30 8.58 11.33
C ASP A 50 2.92 8.55 12.73
N ARG A 51 3.69 7.51 13.05
CA ARG A 51 4.34 7.36 14.38
C ARG A 51 5.60 8.20 14.58
N LYS A 52 6.20 8.72 13.51
CA LYS A 52 7.44 9.51 13.61
C LYS A 52 7.18 11.03 13.71
N GLY A 53 5.92 11.45 13.60
CA GLY A 53 5.50 12.85 13.67
C GLY A 53 4.59 13.19 14.85
N ALA A 54 4.41 12.28 15.82
CA ALA A 54 3.64 12.46 17.05
C ALA A 54 4.55 12.70 18.26
#